data_AF-A0A7J9GCZ5-F1
#
_entry.id   AF-A0A7J9GCZ5-F1
#
_cell.length_a   1.000
_cell.length_b   1.000
_cell.length_c   1.000
_cell.angle_alpha   90.00
_cell.angle_beta   90.00
_cell.angle_gamma   90.00
#
_symmetry.space_group_name_H-M   'P 1'
#
loop_
_entity.id
_entity.type
_entity.pdbx_description
1 polymer ?
#
loop_
_entity_poly.entity_id
_entity_poly.type
_entity_poly.pdbx_seq_one_letter_code
_entity_poly.pdbx_strand_id
1 'polypeptide(L)'
;MLESLLEITDTDADVGRMEAKNVAMDFIHEVGWLLHRGQLKSRLGQLDPSSESFSLRRFKWLMEFSMDHEWCAVVKKLLNILLDGTVGSGEHHSIDLALTEMSLLHRAVRKNCRPLVELLLRFIPENASDKLGFENGTVAAGVDKTSLFRPDVLGPGGLTPLHIAAGKDGSEDVLDALTDDPGKVGIDAWNSAQDSTGSTPEDYARLRGHYSYIHLVQRKINKRSPSGHVVVDIPATPSVSSPNQKQNNETTTSFEISQLELRPMKRHCKLCDQKLPYSYGMATNMSLSYRPAMLSMVAIAAVCVCVALLFKSCPEVVYVFRPFRWELLDYGAS
;
A
#
# COMPACT_ATOMS: atom_id res chain seq x y z
N MET A 1 -3.70 60.13 4.82
CA MET A 1 -4.69 59.25 4.13
C MET A 1 -3.97 58.05 3.49
N LEU A 2 -3.16 57.33 4.27
CA LEU A 2 -2.38 56.16 3.85
C LEU A 2 -2.46 54.99 4.85
N GLU A 3 -3.02 55.24 6.05
CA GLU A 3 -3.21 54.21 7.09
C GLU A 3 -4.44 53.32 6.83
N SER A 4 -5.46 53.85 6.13
CA SER A 4 -6.69 53.10 5.79
C SER A 4 -6.50 51.98 4.77
N LEU A 5 -5.33 51.89 4.10
CA LEU A 5 -5.08 50.90 3.04
C LEU A 5 -4.27 49.68 3.55
N LEU A 6 -3.62 49.80 4.73
CA LEU A 6 -2.90 48.70 5.38
C LEU A 6 -3.79 47.88 6.31
N GLU A 7 -4.83 48.48 6.90
CA GLU A 7 -5.79 47.78 7.77
C GLU A 7 -6.72 46.80 7.01
N ILE A 8 -6.91 47.02 5.70
CA ILE A 8 -7.77 46.17 4.85
C ILE A 8 -7.03 44.90 4.41
N THR A 9 -5.70 44.93 4.30
CA THR A 9 -4.90 43.76 3.89
C THR A 9 -4.66 42.78 5.04
N ASP A 10 -4.54 43.27 6.28
CA ASP A 10 -4.31 42.41 7.45
C ASP A 10 -5.58 41.64 7.87
N THR A 11 -6.76 42.23 7.67
CA THR A 11 -8.04 41.59 8.01
C THR A 11 -8.39 40.46 7.04
N ASP A 12 -8.14 40.63 5.73
CA ASP A 12 -8.40 39.60 4.71
C ASP A 12 -7.46 38.39 4.84
N ALA A 13 -6.19 38.63 5.18
CA ALA A 13 -5.22 37.58 5.45
C ALA A 13 -5.54 36.77 6.73
N ASP A 14 -6.04 37.42 7.77
CA ASP A 14 -6.43 36.75 9.03
C ASP A 14 -7.72 35.92 8.86
N VAL A 15 -8.68 36.41 8.07
CA VAL A 15 -9.89 35.67 7.69
C VAL A 15 -9.54 34.41 6.90
N GLY A 16 -8.71 34.51 5.86
CA GLY A 16 -8.29 33.35 5.07
C GLY A 16 -7.50 32.31 5.88
N ARG A 17 -6.71 32.76 6.86
CA ARG A 17 -6.00 31.88 7.80
C ARG A 17 -6.97 31.16 8.74
N MET A 18 -8.01 31.84 9.21
CA MET A 18 -9.03 31.26 10.07
C MET A 18 -9.89 30.23 9.31
N GLU A 19 -10.22 30.49 8.06
CA GLU A 19 -10.91 29.55 7.18
C GLU A 19 -10.08 28.29 6.91
N ALA A 20 -8.81 28.44 6.53
CA ALA A 20 -7.91 27.30 6.32
C ALA A 20 -7.76 26.44 7.59
N LYS A 21 -7.72 27.09 8.76
CA LYS A 21 -7.72 26.41 10.06
C LYS A 21 -9.01 25.63 10.29
N ASN A 22 -10.18 26.19 9.97
CA ASN A 22 -11.46 25.52 10.13
C ASN A 22 -11.55 24.28 9.23
N VAL A 23 -11.15 24.41 7.95
CA VAL A 23 -11.12 23.28 7.01
C VAL A 23 -10.16 22.18 7.48
N ALA A 24 -8.98 22.55 8.01
CA ALA A 24 -8.05 21.57 8.57
C ALA A 24 -8.63 20.86 9.80
N MET A 25 -9.37 21.57 10.65
CA MET A 25 -10.07 20.97 11.78
C MET A 25 -11.17 20.01 11.32
N ASP A 26 -11.96 20.40 10.32
CA ASP A 26 -12.99 19.53 9.71
C ASP A 26 -12.35 18.25 9.18
N PHE A 27 -11.20 18.37 8.50
CA PHE A 27 -10.45 17.21 8.02
C PHE A 27 -10.02 16.28 9.16
N ILE A 28 -9.46 16.82 10.24
CA ILE A 28 -9.03 16.03 11.39
C ILE A 28 -10.22 15.33 12.05
N HIS A 29 -11.35 16.01 12.19
CA HIS A 29 -12.57 15.45 12.75
C HIS A 29 -13.10 14.29 11.91
N GLU A 30 -13.16 14.47 10.59
CA GLU A 30 -13.62 13.46 9.64
C GLU A 30 -12.70 12.22 9.59
N VAL A 31 -11.37 12.42 9.56
CA VAL A 31 -10.40 11.33 9.62
C VAL A 31 -10.48 10.59 10.95
N GLY A 32 -10.60 11.33 12.05
CA GLY A 32 -10.75 10.78 13.38
C GLY A 32 -11.97 9.88 13.51
N TRP A 33 -13.12 10.34 13.00
CA TRP A 33 -14.34 9.55 12.91
C TRP A 33 -14.17 8.29 12.05
N LEU A 34 -13.56 8.42 10.86
CA LEU A 34 -13.28 7.29 9.97
C LEU A 34 -12.42 6.21 10.65
N LEU A 35 -11.34 6.62 11.32
CA LEU A 35 -10.42 5.71 12.01
C LEU A 35 -11.09 5.05 13.23
N HIS A 36 -11.90 5.80 13.98
CA HIS A 36 -12.64 5.26 15.11
C HIS A 36 -13.58 4.13 14.65
N ARG A 37 -14.32 4.34 13.57
CA ARG A 37 -15.19 3.31 12.97
C ARG A 37 -14.42 2.12 12.44
N GLY A 38 -13.28 2.34 11.77
CA GLY A 38 -12.41 1.25 11.32
C GLY A 38 -11.95 0.35 12.48
N GLN A 39 -11.60 0.96 13.63
CA GLN A 39 -11.25 0.20 14.83
C GLN A 39 -12.45 -0.54 15.44
N LEU A 40 -13.62 0.07 15.48
CA LEU A 40 -14.84 -0.59 15.97
C LEU A 40 -15.19 -1.80 15.11
N LYS A 41 -15.18 -1.66 13.77
CA LYS A 41 -15.41 -2.75 12.84
C LYS A 41 -14.43 -3.90 13.03
N SER A 42 -13.13 -3.59 13.17
CA SER A 42 -12.09 -4.59 13.43
C SER A 42 -12.27 -5.33 14.76
N ARG A 43 -12.76 -4.64 15.81
CA ARG A 43 -12.91 -5.22 17.15
C ARG A 43 -14.23 -5.95 17.37
N LEU A 44 -15.32 -5.44 16.81
CA LEU A 44 -16.70 -5.86 17.10
C LEU A 44 -17.30 -6.76 16.00
N GLY A 45 -16.64 -6.83 14.83
CA GLY A 45 -17.06 -7.68 13.72
C GLY A 45 -18.47 -7.33 13.23
N GLN A 46 -19.34 -8.33 13.09
CA GLN A 46 -20.74 -8.16 12.67
C GLN A 46 -21.71 -7.79 13.81
N LEU A 47 -21.22 -7.66 15.05
CA LEU A 47 -22.08 -7.38 16.21
C LEU A 47 -22.25 -5.87 16.47
N ASP A 48 -21.84 -5.02 15.53
CA ASP A 48 -21.93 -3.56 15.68
C ASP A 48 -23.38 -3.06 15.54
N PRO A 49 -23.96 -2.46 16.59
CA PRO A 49 -25.30 -1.86 16.55
C PRO A 49 -25.40 -0.65 15.60
N SER A 50 -24.27 -0.11 15.14
CA SER A 50 -24.19 0.99 14.18
C SER A 50 -23.76 0.50 12.79
N SER A 51 -24.61 -0.35 12.18
CA SER A 51 -24.37 -1.02 10.88
C SER A 51 -24.25 -0.07 9.68
N GLU A 52 -24.32 1.24 9.86
CA GLU A 52 -24.13 2.18 8.76
C GLU A 52 -22.65 2.15 8.34
N SER A 53 -22.39 2.28 7.06
CA SER A 53 -21.04 2.41 6.54
C SER A 53 -20.60 3.88 6.52
N PHE A 54 -19.30 4.18 6.49
CA PHE A 54 -18.85 5.57 6.31
C PHE A 54 -19.27 6.09 4.92
N SER A 55 -19.83 7.30 4.85
CA SER A 55 -20.34 7.89 3.60
C SER A 55 -19.21 8.06 2.57
N LEU A 56 -19.41 7.51 1.37
CA LEU A 56 -18.44 7.64 0.29
C LEU A 56 -18.22 9.09 -0.12
N ARG A 57 -19.25 9.94 -0.08
CA ARG A 57 -19.13 11.37 -0.42
C ARG A 57 -18.15 12.07 0.50
N ARG A 58 -18.23 11.82 1.81
CA ARG A 58 -17.30 12.35 2.81
C ARG A 58 -15.90 11.76 2.63
N PHE A 59 -15.83 10.48 2.27
CA PHE A 59 -14.55 9.83 2.03
C PHE A 59 -13.85 10.39 0.79
N LYS A 60 -14.60 10.67 -0.28
CA LYS A 60 -14.09 11.32 -1.49
C LYS A 60 -13.50 12.68 -1.15
N TRP A 61 -14.18 13.48 -0.33
CA TRP A 61 -13.65 14.74 0.16
C TRP A 61 -12.34 14.56 0.94
N LEU A 62 -12.27 13.60 1.87
CA LEU A 62 -11.03 13.29 2.60
C LEU A 62 -9.87 12.90 1.68
N MET A 63 -10.14 12.06 0.68
CA MET A 63 -9.16 11.63 -0.29
C MET A 63 -8.66 12.81 -1.13
N GLU A 64 -9.58 13.60 -1.69
CA GLU A 64 -9.28 14.78 -2.50
C GLU A 64 -8.46 15.82 -1.71
N PHE A 65 -8.88 16.12 -0.48
CA PHE A 65 -8.16 17.02 0.41
C PHE A 65 -6.73 16.53 0.67
N SER A 66 -6.56 15.24 0.99
CA SER A 66 -5.24 14.65 1.22
C SER A 66 -4.35 14.68 -0.02
N MET A 67 -4.94 14.50 -1.21
CA MET A 67 -4.25 14.58 -2.50
C MET A 67 -3.79 16.01 -2.81
N ASP A 68 -4.63 17.00 -2.53
CA ASP A 68 -4.31 18.41 -2.78
C ASP A 68 -3.19 18.94 -1.88
N HIS A 69 -3.06 18.35 -0.69
CA HIS A 69 -1.97 18.59 0.26
C HIS A 69 -0.76 17.64 0.09
N GLU A 70 -0.78 16.76 -0.92
CA GLU A 70 0.33 15.85 -1.24
C GLU A 70 0.72 14.90 -0.10
N TRP A 71 -0.21 14.59 0.80
CA TRP A 71 0.02 13.75 1.97
C TRP A 71 0.02 12.26 1.64
N CYS A 72 1.12 11.81 1.03
CA CYS A 72 1.33 10.44 0.54
C CYS A 72 0.94 9.35 1.56
N ALA A 73 1.39 9.47 2.81
CA ALA A 73 1.09 8.48 3.85
C ALA A 73 -0.41 8.42 4.18
N VAL A 74 -1.08 9.57 4.19
CA VAL A 74 -2.52 9.67 4.45
C VAL A 74 -3.30 9.08 3.28
N VAL A 75 -2.94 9.43 2.04
CA VAL A 75 -3.53 8.85 0.82
C VAL A 75 -3.42 7.33 0.81
N LYS A 76 -2.23 6.78 1.10
CA LYS A 76 -2.05 5.32 1.20
C LYS A 76 -2.95 4.71 2.28
N LYS A 77 -3.04 5.34 3.45
CA LYS A 77 -3.88 4.83 4.55
C LYS A 77 -5.35 4.86 4.17
N LEU A 78 -5.82 5.94 3.55
CA LEU A 78 -7.19 6.06 3.08
C LEU A 78 -7.52 5.00 2.02
N LEU A 79 -6.63 4.76 1.05
CA LEU A 79 -6.80 3.70 0.05
C LEU A 79 -6.95 2.32 0.69
N ASN A 80 -6.14 1.99 1.70
CA ASN A 80 -6.28 0.74 2.44
C ASN A 80 -7.63 0.66 3.18
N ILE A 81 -8.09 1.75 3.79
CA ILE A 81 -9.39 1.80 4.49
C ILE A 81 -10.56 1.60 3.52
N LEU A 82 -10.48 2.18 2.32
CA LEU A 82 -11.48 2.02 1.27
C LEU A 82 -11.60 0.54 0.85
N LEU A 83 -10.47 -0.13 0.64
CA LEU A 83 -10.43 -1.53 0.22
C LEU A 83 -10.79 -2.52 1.34
N ASP A 84 -10.68 -2.12 2.60
CA ASP A 84 -11.13 -2.91 3.76
C ASP A 84 -12.68 -2.91 3.94
N GLY A 85 -13.39 -2.17 3.08
CA GLY A 85 -14.86 -2.07 3.09
C GLY A 85 -15.41 -1.35 4.31
N THR A 86 -14.60 -0.51 4.98
CA THR A 86 -15.07 0.36 6.09
C THR A 86 -15.97 1.49 5.55
N VAL A 87 -15.72 1.88 4.30
CA VAL A 87 -16.50 2.87 3.56
C VAL A 87 -17.61 2.16 2.81
N GLY A 88 -18.80 2.75 2.82
CA GLY A 88 -19.93 2.24 2.04
C GLY A 88 -19.69 2.45 0.57
N SER A 89 -20.16 1.52 -0.27
CA SER A 89 -20.14 1.71 -1.73
C SER A 89 -21.05 2.86 -2.18
N GLY A 90 -21.94 3.34 -1.29
CA GLY A 90 -22.86 4.44 -1.57
C GLY A 90 -23.76 4.09 -2.75
N GLU A 91 -23.79 4.98 -3.75
CA GLU A 91 -24.52 4.81 -5.01
C GLU A 91 -23.79 3.91 -6.02
N HIS A 92 -22.48 3.67 -5.87
CA HIS A 92 -21.73 2.82 -6.80
C HIS A 92 -21.95 1.35 -6.46
N HIS A 93 -22.07 0.52 -7.50
CA HIS A 93 -22.12 -0.94 -7.34
C HIS A 93 -20.75 -1.54 -6.98
N SER A 94 -19.65 -0.80 -7.19
CA SER A 94 -18.28 -1.25 -6.89
C SER A 94 -17.34 -0.11 -6.47
N ILE A 95 -16.35 -0.44 -5.63
CA ILE A 95 -15.29 0.46 -5.18
C ILE A 95 -14.41 0.92 -6.35
N ASP A 96 -14.25 0.08 -7.38
CA ASP A 96 -13.47 0.37 -8.58
C ASP A 96 -14.06 1.53 -9.38
N LEU A 97 -15.39 1.67 -9.40
CA LEU A 97 -16.06 2.79 -10.04
C LEU A 97 -15.75 4.09 -9.29
N ALA A 98 -15.80 4.06 -7.95
CA ALA A 98 -15.47 5.21 -7.11
C ALA A 98 -13.99 5.64 -7.29
N LEU A 99 -13.05 4.69 -7.38
CA LEU A 99 -11.63 4.97 -7.67
C LEU A 99 -11.44 5.60 -9.05
N THR A 100 -12.17 5.10 -10.05
CA THR A 100 -12.14 5.63 -11.42
C THR A 100 -12.65 7.07 -11.47
N GLU A 101 -13.77 7.35 -10.79
CA GLU A 101 -14.34 8.70 -10.70
C GLU A 101 -13.46 9.69 -9.97
N MET A 102 -12.73 9.26 -8.94
CA MET A 102 -11.77 10.11 -8.25
C MET A 102 -10.55 10.43 -9.12
N SER A 103 -10.23 9.62 -10.13
CA SER A 103 -9.14 9.84 -11.09
C SER A 103 -7.81 10.23 -10.42
N LEU A 104 -7.47 9.53 -9.33
CA LEU A 104 -6.39 9.92 -8.40
C LEU A 104 -5.04 10.10 -9.10
N LEU A 105 -4.70 9.20 -10.02
CA LEU A 105 -3.44 9.28 -10.78
C LEU A 105 -3.41 10.52 -11.69
N HIS A 106 -4.51 10.83 -12.39
CA HIS A 106 -4.62 12.05 -13.20
C HIS A 106 -4.48 13.32 -12.36
N ARG A 107 -5.07 13.35 -11.15
CA ARG A 107 -4.94 14.47 -10.22
C ARG A 107 -3.49 14.64 -9.74
N ALA A 108 -2.82 13.55 -9.38
CA ALA A 108 -1.41 13.58 -8.97
C ALA A 108 -0.49 14.11 -10.07
N VAL A 109 -0.71 13.69 -11.32
CA VAL A 109 0.05 14.18 -12.49
C VAL A 109 -0.25 15.66 -12.77
N ARG A 110 -1.51 16.07 -12.70
CA ARG A 110 -1.89 17.49 -12.89
C ARG A 110 -1.22 18.39 -11.86
N LYS A 111 -1.01 17.90 -10.63
CA LYS A 111 -0.30 18.59 -9.55
C LYS A 111 1.22 18.61 -9.72
N ASN A 112 1.76 17.81 -10.63
CA ASN A 112 3.20 17.59 -10.78
C ASN A 112 3.87 16.96 -9.55
N CYS A 113 3.15 16.10 -8.81
CA CYS A 113 3.67 15.52 -7.58
C CYS A 113 4.22 14.11 -7.83
N ARG A 114 5.53 14.01 -8.11
CA ARG A 114 6.21 12.72 -8.36
C ARG A 114 6.03 11.69 -7.22
N PRO A 115 6.20 12.02 -5.93
CA PRO A 115 6.04 11.04 -4.85
C PRO A 115 4.64 10.41 -4.80
N LEU A 116 3.61 11.21 -5.08
CA LEU A 116 2.23 10.76 -5.10
C LEU A 116 1.95 9.85 -6.30
N VAL A 117 2.51 10.18 -7.47
CA VAL A 117 2.46 9.32 -8.67
C VAL A 117 3.13 7.97 -8.42
N GLU A 118 4.35 7.98 -7.87
CA GLU A 118 5.07 6.75 -7.55
C GLU A 118 4.34 5.88 -6.53
N LEU A 119 3.73 6.51 -5.52
CA LEU A 119 2.92 5.84 -4.51
C LEU A 119 1.71 5.13 -5.13
N LEU A 120 0.99 5.81 -6.04
CA LEU A 120 -0.18 5.24 -6.70
C LEU A 120 0.19 4.09 -7.64
N LEU A 121 1.23 4.26 -8.48
CA LEU A 121 1.67 3.23 -9.42
C LEU A 121 2.18 1.95 -8.71
N ARG A 122 2.77 2.11 -7.52
CA ARG A 122 3.32 1.01 -6.70
C ARG A 122 2.39 0.61 -5.55
N PHE A 123 1.15 1.08 -5.54
CA PHE A 123 0.22 0.79 -4.45
C PHE A 123 -0.17 -0.68 -4.48
N ILE A 124 0.11 -1.38 -3.38
CA ILE A 124 -0.29 -2.77 -3.14
C ILE A 124 -1.16 -2.79 -1.88
N PRO A 125 -2.41 -3.29 -1.94
CA PRO A 125 -3.28 -3.35 -0.77
C PRO A 125 -2.67 -4.25 0.32
N GLU A 126 -2.70 -3.79 1.58
CA GLU A 126 -2.13 -4.53 2.72
C GLU A 126 -2.83 -5.89 2.98
N ASN A 127 -4.10 -6.02 2.58
CA ASN A 127 -4.94 -7.20 2.83
C ASN A 127 -5.19 -8.06 1.56
N ALA A 128 -4.35 -7.95 0.53
CA ALA A 128 -4.57 -8.54 -0.80
C ALA A 128 -4.53 -10.08 -0.89
N SER A 129 -4.25 -10.81 0.20
CA SER A 129 -4.17 -12.28 0.15
C SER A 129 -5.54 -12.95 -0.05
N ASP A 130 -6.63 -12.43 0.54
CA ASP A 130 -7.82 -13.27 0.75
C ASP A 130 -9.17 -12.69 0.27
N LYS A 131 -9.22 -11.45 -0.26
CA LYS A 131 -10.52 -10.78 -0.55
C LYS A 131 -10.73 -10.23 -1.96
N LEU A 132 -9.70 -10.12 -2.80
CA LEU A 132 -9.87 -9.61 -4.16
C LEU A 132 -10.22 -10.78 -5.10
N GLY A 133 -11.47 -11.24 -5.03
CA GLY A 133 -12.05 -12.20 -5.96
C GLY A 133 -12.19 -11.61 -7.36
N PHE A 134 -11.09 -11.51 -8.10
CA PHE A 134 -11.11 -11.39 -9.56
C PHE A 134 -11.25 -12.79 -10.16
N GLU A 135 -12.43 -13.40 -10.00
CA GLU A 135 -12.83 -14.56 -10.78
C GLU A 135 -13.51 -14.14 -12.08
N ASN A 136 -13.11 -14.84 -13.15
CA ASN A 136 -13.62 -14.86 -14.54
C ASN A 136 -12.97 -13.82 -15.49
N GLY A 137 -12.18 -14.17 -16.51
CA GLY A 137 -11.80 -15.49 -17.05
C GLY A 137 -10.80 -15.34 -18.22
N THR A 138 -10.22 -16.49 -18.61
CA THR A 138 -9.46 -16.79 -19.85
C THR A 138 -8.06 -16.21 -20.08
N VAL A 139 -7.08 -16.96 -19.56
CA VAL A 139 -5.86 -17.50 -20.22
C VAL A 139 -5.36 -16.80 -21.50
N ALA A 140 -4.25 -16.05 -21.39
CA ALA A 140 -3.01 -16.23 -22.17
C ALA A 140 -2.00 -15.12 -21.84
N ALA A 141 -0.74 -15.52 -21.64
CA ALA A 141 0.45 -14.68 -21.36
C ALA A 141 0.53 -14.04 -19.96
N GLY A 142 1.62 -14.37 -19.24
CA GLY A 142 1.90 -13.89 -17.89
C GLY A 142 2.16 -12.39 -17.83
N VAL A 143 1.08 -11.62 -17.66
CA VAL A 143 1.12 -10.19 -17.35
C VAL A 143 0.44 -9.99 -16.00
N ASP A 144 1.19 -9.40 -15.08
CA ASP A 144 0.90 -9.27 -13.65
C ASP A 144 -0.48 -8.68 -13.34
N LYS A 145 -1.33 -9.46 -12.67
CA LYS A 145 -2.56 -9.00 -12.03
C LYS A 145 -2.24 -8.26 -10.72
N THR A 146 -1.76 -7.00 -10.70
CA THR A 146 -1.64 -6.30 -9.38
C THR A 146 -1.74 -4.76 -9.33
N SER A 147 -1.65 -4.00 -10.42
CA SER A 147 -1.61 -2.53 -10.32
C SER A 147 -3.00 -1.89 -10.47
N LEU A 148 -3.56 -1.35 -9.37
CA LEU A 148 -4.84 -0.64 -9.35
C LEU A 148 -4.82 0.66 -10.17
N PHE A 149 -3.66 1.31 -10.26
CA PHE A 149 -3.47 2.57 -10.99
C PHE A 149 -2.54 2.33 -12.16
N ARG A 150 -2.96 2.71 -13.37
CA ARG A 150 -2.18 2.51 -14.58
C ARG A 150 -2.03 3.80 -15.39
N PRO A 151 -0.89 4.01 -16.05
CA PRO A 151 -0.58 5.22 -16.82
C PRO A 151 -1.30 5.30 -18.18
N ASP A 152 -1.95 4.22 -18.64
CA ASP A 152 -2.68 4.11 -19.91
C ASP A 152 -4.19 4.35 -19.78
N VAL A 153 -4.72 4.50 -18.56
CA VAL A 153 -6.16 4.63 -18.33
C VAL A 153 -6.67 6.00 -18.76
N LEU A 154 -7.73 6.00 -19.57
CA LEU A 154 -8.43 7.23 -19.97
C LEU A 154 -9.14 7.83 -18.76
N GLY A 155 -8.87 9.12 -18.50
CA GLY A 155 -9.54 9.88 -17.47
C GLY A 155 -10.49 10.93 -18.03
N PRO A 156 -10.86 11.93 -17.19
CA PRO A 156 -11.68 13.04 -17.63
C PRO A 156 -11.10 13.72 -18.87
N GLY A 157 -11.93 13.94 -19.89
CA GLY A 157 -11.51 14.51 -21.18
C GLY A 157 -10.90 13.50 -22.16
N GLY A 158 -10.91 12.20 -21.84
CA GLY A 158 -10.34 11.17 -22.72
C GLY A 158 -8.82 11.19 -22.78
N LEU A 159 -8.17 11.81 -21.79
CA LEU A 159 -6.71 11.88 -21.70
C LEU A 159 -6.19 10.87 -20.70
N THR A 160 -5.08 10.21 -21.03
CA THR A 160 -4.36 9.37 -20.08
C THR A 160 -3.45 10.23 -19.19
N PRO A 161 -2.98 9.72 -18.02
CA PRO A 161 -1.97 10.40 -17.22
C PRO A 161 -0.72 10.78 -18.02
N LEU A 162 -0.31 9.94 -18.98
CA LEU A 162 0.82 10.24 -19.87
C LEU A 162 0.56 11.45 -20.78
N HIS A 163 -0.64 11.59 -21.35
CA HIS A 163 -0.98 12.78 -22.14
C HIS A 163 -0.88 14.06 -21.30
N ILE A 164 -1.36 14.02 -20.05
CA ILE A 164 -1.31 15.16 -19.14
C ILE A 164 0.13 15.54 -18.82
N ALA A 165 0.98 14.56 -18.50
CA ALA A 165 2.41 14.81 -18.25
C ALA A 165 3.10 15.33 -19.52
N ALA A 166 2.94 14.66 -20.65
CA ALA A 166 3.57 15.05 -21.91
C ALA A 166 3.22 16.47 -22.36
N GLY A 167 2.00 16.95 -22.06
CA GLY A 167 1.56 18.30 -22.40
C GLY A 167 1.91 19.39 -21.37
N LYS A 168 2.37 19.01 -20.17
CA LYS A 168 2.57 19.92 -19.04
C LYS A 168 4.04 20.31 -18.90
N ASP A 169 4.29 21.61 -18.87
CA ASP A 169 5.63 22.16 -18.66
C ASP A 169 6.21 21.75 -17.29
N GLY A 170 7.48 21.38 -17.26
CA GLY A 170 8.23 21.06 -16.03
C GLY A 170 7.87 19.72 -15.37
N SER A 171 7.27 18.78 -16.10
CA SER A 171 6.83 17.47 -15.59
C SER A 171 7.71 16.29 -16.03
N GLU A 172 8.98 16.55 -16.35
CA GLU A 172 9.94 15.53 -16.80
C GLU A 172 10.11 14.40 -15.78
N ASP A 173 10.15 14.75 -14.49
CA ASP A 173 10.29 13.84 -13.37
C ASP A 173 9.03 12.99 -13.12
N VAL A 174 7.86 13.55 -13.36
CA VAL A 174 6.58 12.83 -13.32
C VAL A 174 6.45 11.89 -14.53
N LEU A 175 6.85 12.34 -15.72
CA LEU A 175 6.88 11.49 -16.92
C LEU A 175 7.87 10.33 -16.75
N ASP A 176 9.03 10.59 -16.15
CA ASP A 176 10.02 9.58 -15.76
C ASP A 176 9.38 8.52 -14.86
N ALA A 177 8.64 8.93 -13.82
CA ALA A 177 7.94 8.03 -12.91
C ALA A 177 6.81 7.24 -13.58
N LEU A 178 6.03 7.87 -14.48
CA LEU A 178 4.96 7.20 -15.23
C LEU A 178 5.48 6.16 -16.22
N THR A 179 6.68 6.35 -16.76
CA THR A 179 7.34 5.42 -17.70
C THR A 179 8.20 4.36 -17.03
N ASP A 180 8.52 4.53 -15.74
CA ASP A 180 9.14 3.52 -14.85
C ASP A 180 8.10 2.82 -13.96
N ASP A 181 6.87 2.65 -14.46
CA ASP A 181 5.84 1.92 -13.74
C ASP A 181 6.19 0.42 -13.62
N PRO A 182 5.78 -0.27 -12.53
CA PRO A 182 6.10 -1.69 -12.32
C PRO A 182 5.67 -2.61 -13.46
N GLY A 183 4.56 -2.30 -14.13
CA GLY A 183 4.02 -3.10 -15.22
C GLY A 183 4.64 -2.78 -16.59
N LYS A 184 5.55 -1.80 -16.68
CA LYS A 184 6.09 -1.25 -17.94
C LYS A 184 4.99 -0.85 -18.95
N VAL A 185 3.81 -0.52 -18.44
CA VAL A 185 2.66 -0.15 -19.24
C VAL A 185 2.86 1.25 -19.81
N GLY A 186 3.47 2.15 -19.03
CA GLY A 186 3.63 3.55 -19.41
C GLY A 186 4.54 3.72 -20.62
N ILE A 187 5.59 2.92 -20.71
CA ILE A 187 6.51 2.97 -21.85
C ILE A 187 5.87 2.43 -23.13
N ASP A 188 5.01 1.41 -23.02
CA ASP A 188 4.29 0.86 -24.17
C ASP A 188 3.18 1.82 -24.62
N ALA A 189 2.50 2.44 -23.66
CA ALA A 189 1.45 3.43 -23.88
C ALA A 189 1.97 4.75 -24.50
N TRP A 190 3.26 5.06 -24.39
CA TRP A 190 3.85 6.31 -24.92
C TRP A 190 3.54 6.56 -26.40
N ASN A 191 3.59 5.51 -27.23
CA ASN A 191 3.33 5.58 -28.68
C ASN A 191 2.03 4.89 -29.11
N SER A 192 1.38 4.17 -28.20
CA SER A 192 0.20 3.34 -28.51
C SER A 192 -1.08 3.83 -27.89
N ALA A 193 -1.02 4.52 -26.74
CA ALA A 193 -2.20 5.11 -26.14
C ALA A 193 -2.64 6.31 -26.97
N GLN A 194 -3.92 6.36 -27.28
CA GLN A 194 -4.54 7.44 -28.04
C GLN A 194 -5.60 8.11 -27.17
N ASP A 195 -5.66 9.43 -27.25
CA ASP A 195 -6.78 10.18 -26.70
C ASP A 195 -8.05 10.05 -27.57
N SER A 196 -9.10 10.76 -27.19
CA SER A 196 -10.37 10.81 -27.95
C SER A 196 -10.23 11.39 -29.36
N THR A 197 -9.12 12.08 -29.66
CA THR A 197 -8.81 12.67 -30.97
C THR A 197 -7.88 11.80 -31.81
N GLY A 198 -7.37 10.69 -31.26
CA GLY A 198 -6.39 9.83 -31.91
C GLY A 198 -4.93 10.27 -31.73
N SER A 199 -4.67 11.32 -30.95
CA SER A 199 -3.33 11.84 -30.67
C SER A 199 -2.66 11.02 -29.57
N THR A 200 -1.34 10.83 -29.68
CA THR A 200 -0.55 10.08 -28.68
C THR A 200 0.13 11.01 -27.66
N PRO A 201 0.62 10.50 -26.51
CA PRO A 201 1.44 11.28 -25.60
C PRO A 201 2.69 11.88 -26.26
N GLU A 202 3.33 11.15 -27.19
CA GLU A 202 4.46 11.68 -27.96
C GLU A 202 4.04 12.90 -28.81
N ASP A 203 2.87 12.85 -29.46
CA ASP A 203 2.35 13.96 -30.26
C ASP A 203 2.10 15.20 -29.40
N TYR A 204 1.60 15.03 -28.17
CA TYR A 204 1.44 16.11 -27.20
C TYR A 204 2.78 16.75 -26.83
N ALA A 205 3.79 15.94 -26.50
CA ALA A 205 5.13 16.44 -26.20
C ALA A 205 5.75 17.17 -27.41
N ARG A 206 5.57 16.65 -28.62
CA ARG A 206 6.08 17.25 -29.85
C ARG A 206 5.38 18.59 -30.15
N LEU A 207 4.05 18.64 -30.01
CA LEU A 207 3.26 19.86 -30.20
C LEU A 207 3.68 20.98 -29.23
N ARG A 208 4.07 20.62 -28.00
CA ARG A 208 4.55 21.56 -26.98
C ARG A 208 6.05 21.85 -27.08
N GLY A 209 6.78 21.19 -27.99
CA GLY A 209 8.23 21.35 -28.14
C GLY A 209 9.06 20.72 -27.00
N HIS A 210 8.49 19.79 -26.25
CA HIS A 210 9.16 19.10 -25.13
C HIS A 210 10.05 17.95 -25.63
N TYR A 211 11.09 18.29 -26.41
CA TYR A 211 12.01 17.30 -26.98
C TYR A 211 12.79 16.52 -25.92
N SER A 212 13.08 17.13 -24.76
CA SER A 212 13.72 16.42 -23.64
C SER A 212 12.88 15.23 -23.17
N TYR A 213 11.55 15.35 -23.19
CA TYR A 213 10.62 14.30 -22.75
C TYR A 213 10.65 13.14 -23.74
N ILE A 214 10.58 13.46 -25.04
CA ILE A 214 10.69 12.47 -26.12
C ILE A 214 12.02 11.72 -26.01
N HIS A 215 13.14 12.43 -25.83
CA HIS A 215 14.45 11.81 -25.68
C HIS A 215 14.57 10.95 -24.42
N LEU A 216 13.95 11.36 -23.30
CA LEU A 216 13.90 10.58 -22.07
C LEU A 216 13.21 9.25 -22.31
N VAL A 217 12.00 9.26 -22.88
CA VAL A 217 11.23 8.03 -23.09
C VAL A 217 11.87 7.16 -24.17
N GLN A 218 12.35 7.74 -25.27
CA GLN A 218 13.05 7.00 -26.32
C GLN A 218 14.31 6.30 -25.79
N ARG A 219 15.07 6.93 -24.89
CA ARG A 219 16.22 6.30 -24.24
C ARG A 219 15.80 5.06 -23.44
N LYS A 220 14.68 5.13 -22.74
CA LYS A 220 14.14 3.98 -21.99
C LYS A 220 13.65 2.87 -22.91
N ILE A 221 12.99 3.21 -24.03
CA ILE A 221 12.54 2.25 -25.04
C ILE A 221 13.75 1.51 -25.63
N ASN A 222 14.81 2.24 -25.99
CA ASN A 222 16.05 1.67 -26.53
C ASN A 222 16.82 0.82 -25.51
N LYS A 223 16.60 1.04 -24.21
CA LYS A 223 17.19 0.22 -23.13
C LYS A 223 16.38 -1.07 -22.89
N ARG A 224 15.08 -1.09 -23.25
CA ARG A 224 14.18 -2.25 -23.12
C ARG A 224 14.46 -3.30 -24.18
N SER A 225 14.86 -2.91 -25.40
CA SER A 225 15.37 -3.88 -26.37
C SER A 225 16.61 -4.54 -25.75
N PRO A 226 16.73 -5.89 -25.79
CA PRO A 226 17.83 -6.59 -25.14
C PRO A 226 19.14 -6.20 -25.83
N SER A 227 19.77 -5.17 -25.28
CA SER A 227 21.13 -4.79 -25.60
C SER A 227 22.04 -5.84 -24.97
N GLY A 228 22.32 -6.87 -25.77
CA GLY A 228 23.47 -7.75 -25.63
C GLY A 228 23.31 -8.81 -24.54
N HIS A 229 23.19 -10.06 -24.99
CA HIS A 229 23.85 -11.14 -24.28
C HIS A 229 25.29 -10.69 -24.04
N VAL A 230 25.69 -10.46 -22.80
CA VAL A 230 27.11 -10.30 -22.47
C VAL A 230 27.69 -11.70 -22.57
N VAL A 231 28.16 -12.06 -23.76
CA VAL A 231 29.00 -13.24 -23.97
C VAL A 231 30.33 -12.92 -23.31
N VAL A 232 30.50 -13.38 -22.09
CA VAL A 232 31.82 -13.49 -21.48
C VAL A 232 32.42 -14.75 -22.09
N ASP A 233 33.29 -14.60 -23.09
CA ASP A 233 34.19 -15.68 -23.46
C ASP A 233 35.10 -15.93 -22.25
N ILE A 234 34.82 -17.02 -21.53
CA ILE A 234 35.71 -17.54 -20.51
C ILE A 234 36.75 -18.38 -21.26
N PRO A 235 38.00 -17.91 -21.45
CA PRO A 235 39.01 -18.73 -22.10
C PRO A 235 39.25 -19.97 -21.24
N ALA A 236 38.85 -21.13 -21.76
CA ALA A 236 39.19 -22.41 -21.18
C ALA A 236 40.72 -22.53 -21.14
N THR A 237 41.27 -22.69 -19.94
CA THR A 237 42.69 -22.97 -19.75
C THR A 237 43.07 -24.21 -20.55
N PRO A 238 44.12 -24.18 -21.40
CA PRO A 238 44.52 -25.34 -22.17
C PRO A 238 45.21 -26.34 -21.25
N SER A 239 44.45 -27.35 -20.79
CA SER A 239 45.04 -28.55 -20.20
C SER A 239 45.35 -29.54 -21.33
N VAL A 240 46.65 -29.63 -21.59
CA VAL A 240 47.43 -30.77 -22.10
C VAL A 240 46.69 -31.78 -22.97
N SER A 241 47.12 -31.77 -24.24
CA SER A 241 46.95 -32.81 -25.24
C SER A 241 47.37 -34.20 -24.73
N SER A 242 46.52 -35.21 -24.92
CA SER A 242 46.75 -36.24 -25.93
C SER A 242 45.54 -37.18 -26.09
N PRO A 243 45.33 -37.73 -27.30
CA PRO A 243 44.04 -38.24 -27.75
C PRO A 243 43.96 -39.77 -27.65
N ASN A 244 42.75 -40.31 -27.49
CA ASN A 244 42.36 -41.54 -28.18
C ASN A 244 40.84 -41.71 -28.20
N GLN A 245 40.36 -41.97 -29.43
CA GLN A 245 39.21 -42.80 -29.78
C GLN A 245 37.81 -42.13 -29.91
N LYS A 246 37.43 -41.94 -31.19
CA LYS A 246 36.15 -42.29 -31.86
C LYS A 246 35.00 -42.74 -30.92
N GLN A 247 33.74 -42.36 -31.07
CA GLN A 247 32.97 -42.06 -32.27
C GLN A 247 31.56 -41.55 -31.86
N ASN A 248 30.99 -40.71 -32.72
CA ASN A 248 29.57 -40.59 -33.07
C ASN A 248 28.47 -40.15 -32.08
N ASN A 249 27.74 -39.18 -32.61
CA ASN A 249 26.29 -38.97 -32.61
C ASN A 249 25.74 -37.81 -31.77
N GLU A 250 25.04 -36.97 -32.52
CA GLU A 250 24.01 -36.01 -32.17
C GLU A 250 23.24 -36.41 -30.91
N THR A 251 23.10 -35.49 -29.96
CA THR A 251 21.82 -35.20 -29.30
C THR A 251 21.96 -33.96 -28.39
N THR A 252 21.07 -33.01 -28.60
CA THR A 252 20.41 -32.16 -27.59
C THR A 252 20.98 -32.22 -26.16
N THR A 253 21.61 -31.13 -25.70
CA THR A 253 21.84 -30.93 -24.27
C THR A 253 20.59 -30.31 -23.64
N SER A 254 19.61 -31.15 -23.36
CA SER A 254 18.64 -30.89 -22.30
C SER A 254 19.38 -30.94 -20.96
N PHE A 255 19.11 -29.98 -20.09
CA PHE A 255 19.54 -30.06 -18.70
C PHE A 255 18.70 -31.14 -18.00
N GLU A 256 19.22 -32.36 -17.92
CA GLU A 256 18.72 -33.38 -16.99
C GLU A 256 19.33 -33.16 -15.61
N ILE A 257 18.50 -32.68 -14.67
CA ILE A 257 18.79 -32.78 -13.24
C ILE A 257 18.54 -34.24 -12.86
N SER A 258 19.61 -35.03 -12.83
CA SER A 258 19.58 -36.39 -12.30
C SER A 258 19.13 -36.36 -10.84
N GLN A 259 17.96 -36.96 -10.57
CA GLN A 259 17.54 -37.39 -9.25
C GLN A 259 18.56 -38.40 -8.71
N LEU A 260 19.48 -37.92 -7.89
CA LEU A 260 20.27 -38.80 -7.03
C LEU A 260 19.51 -38.96 -5.72
N GLU A 261 19.06 -40.18 -5.46
CA GLU A 261 18.50 -40.63 -4.18
C GLU A 261 19.46 -40.28 -3.01
N LEU A 262 19.20 -39.15 -2.36
CA LEU A 262 19.85 -38.79 -1.11
C LEU A 262 19.01 -39.35 0.04
N ARG A 263 19.40 -40.56 0.48
CA ARG A 263 19.02 -41.13 1.77
C ARG A 263 19.14 -40.05 2.86
N PRO A 264 18.19 -39.96 3.82
CA PRO A 264 18.29 -39.03 4.93
C PRO A 264 19.43 -39.46 5.86
N MET A 265 20.61 -38.92 5.62
CA MET A 265 21.78 -39.09 6.46
C MET A 265 21.56 -38.26 7.72
N LYS A 266 20.95 -38.88 8.75
CA LYS A 266 20.81 -38.30 10.10
C LYS A 266 22.19 -37.95 10.64
N ARG A 267 22.60 -36.69 10.54
CA ARG A 267 23.78 -36.17 11.23
C ARG A 267 23.37 -35.80 12.65
N HIS A 268 23.80 -36.63 13.59
CA HIS A 268 23.55 -36.45 15.02
C HIS A 268 24.42 -35.31 15.56
N CYS A 269 23.79 -34.29 16.15
CA CYS A 269 24.48 -33.20 16.82
C CYS A 269 24.85 -33.65 18.25
N LYS A 270 26.16 -33.70 18.56
CA LYS A 270 26.68 -34.09 19.89
C LYS A 270 26.40 -33.09 21.03
N LEU A 271 25.68 -32.00 20.76
CA LEU A 271 25.15 -31.07 21.78
C LEU A 271 23.65 -31.26 22.05
N CYS A 272 22.97 -32.12 21.29
CA CYS A 272 21.53 -32.39 21.43
C CYS A 272 21.23 -33.76 22.06
N ASP A 273 22.25 -34.58 22.33
CA ASP A 273 22.12 -35.94 22.91
C ASP A 273 22.33 -35.99 24.44
N GLN A 274 22.64 -34.86 25.09
CA GLN A 274 22.54 -34.78 26.54
C GLN A 274 21.12 -34.38 26.92
N LYS A 275 20.24 -35.39 27.01
CA LYS A 275 19.30 -35.63 28.13
C LYS A 275 18.07 -36.35 27.63
N LEU A 276 18.04 -37.66 27.87
CA LEU A 276 16.89 -38.52 28.27
C LEU A 276 17.37 -39.99 28.17
N PRO A 277 16.73 -40.98 28.82
CA PRO A 277 16.10 -41.08 30.15
C PRO A 277 16.53 -42.38 30.89
N TYR A 278 15.80 -42.69 31.97
CA TYR A 278 15.70 -43.96 32.74
C TYR A 278 16.52 -44.09 34.04
N SER A 279 15.83 -44.07 35.17
CA SER A 279 15.36 -45.35 35.74
C SER A 279 14.20 -45.15 36.70
N TYR A 280 13.28 -46.10 36.65
CA TYR A 280 12.15 -46.31 37.53
C TYR A 280 12.68 -46.88 38.85
N GLY A 281 12.25 -46.36 40.00
CA GLY A 281 12.66 -46.87 41.31
C GLY A 281 11.78 -46.31 42.42
N MET A 282 10.85 -47.14 42.89
CA MET A 282 9.81 -46.87 43.87
C MET A 282 10.36 -46.64 45.29
N ALA A 283 9.53 -45.99 46.13
CA ALA A 283 9.59 -45.89 47.60
C ALA A 283 10.47 -44.72 48.13
N THR A 284 10.04 -43.79 48.99
CA THR A 284 8.97 -43.73 50.01
C THR A 284 8.71 -42.27 50.44
N ASN A 285 7.43 -41.96 50.73
CA ASN A 285 6.93 -41.06 51.78
C ASN A 285 7.05 -39.51 51.71
N MET A 286 5.89 -38.90 52.04
CA MET A 286 5.62 -37.59 52.66
C MET A 286 5.24 -36.40 51.77
N SER A 287 3.90 -36.28 51.59
CA SER A 287 3.10 -35.07 51.81
C SER A 287 3.73 -33.69 51.53
N LEU A 288 3.35 -33.05 50.41
CA LEU A 288 3.13 -31.59 50.35
C LEU A 288 2.49 -31.11 49.04
N SER A 289 1.35 -31.70 48.65
CA SER A 289 0.58 -31.28 47.46
C SER A 289 -0.25 -30.00 47.63
N TYR A 290 0.08 -29.13 48.60
CA TYR A 290 -0.76 -27.97 48.95
C TYR A 290 -0.10 -26.59 48.74
N ARG A 291 1.16 -26.53 48.27
CA ARG A 291 1.89 -25.24 48.16
C ARG A 291 1.72 -24.42 46.86
N PRO A 292 1.50 -24.99 45.66
CA PRO A 292 1.29 -24.16 44.46
C PRO A 292 -0.09 -23.49 44.40
N ALA A 293 -1.13 -24.14 44.95
CA ALA A 293 -2.50 -23.64 44.90
C ALA A 293 -2.75 -22.48 45.90
N MET A 294 -2.10 -22.51 47.06
CA MET A 294 -2.25 -21.47 48.09
C MET A 294 -1.70 -20.11 47.64
N LEU A 295 -0.56 -20.08 46.92
CA LEU A 295 0.00 -18.82 46.40
C LEU A 295 -0.88 -18.20 45.31
N SER A 296 -1.52 -19.04 44.48
CA SER A 296 -2.46 -18.57 43.46
C SER A 296 -3.72 -17.97 44.09
N MET A 297 -4.27 -18.59 45.14
CA MET A 297 -5.46 -18.05 45.82
C MET A 297 -5.16 -16.75 46.56
N VAL A 298 -3.97 -16.61 47.18
CA VAL A 298 -3.56 -15.37 47.84
C VAL A 298 -3.34 -14.24 46.84
N ALA A 299 -2.73 -14.53 45.68
CA ALA A 299 -2.56 -13.54 44.62
C ALA A 299 -3.91 -13.06 44.05
N ILE A 300 -4.83 -13.99 43.80
CA ILE A 300 -6.19 -13.66 43.35
C ILE A 300 -6.91 -12.83 44.41
N ALA A 301 -6.87 -13.23 45.68
CA ALA A 301 -7.49 -12.48 46.78
C ALA A 301 -6.90 -11.07 46.91
N ALA A 302 -5.58 -10.91 46.79
CA ALA A 302 -4.93 -9.60 46.81
C ALA A 302 -5.40 -8.73 45.63
N VAL A 303 -5.44 -9.27 44.40
CA VAL A 303 -5.96 -8.55 43.23
C VAL A 303 -7.42 -8.17 43.42
N CYS A 304 -8.27 -9.09 43.89
CA CYS A 304 -9.68 -8.82 44.15
C CYS A 304 -9.88 -7.76 45.23
N VAL A 305 -9.10 -7.77 46.32
CA VAL A 305 -9.15 -6.74 47.36
C VAL A 305 -8.64 -5.40 46.84
N CYS A 306 -7.56 -5.38 46.06
CA CYS A 306 -7.07 -4.15 45.42
C CYS A 306 -8.10 -3.56 44.46
N VAL A 307 -8.74 -4.39 43.63
CA VAL A 307 -9.81 -3.97 42.71
C VAL A 307 -11.03 -3.48 43.50
N ALA A 308 -11.46 -4.19 44.54
CA ALA A 308 -12.57 -3.77 45.39
C ALA A 308 -12.27 -2.48 46.17
N LEU A 309 -11.03 -2.27 46.61
CA LEU A 309 -10.59 -1.01 47.22
C LEU A 309 -10.56 0.11 46.17
N LEU A 310 -10.07 -0.12 44.96
CA LEU A 310 -10.14 0.87 43.87
C LEU A 310 -11.58 1.25 43.49
N PHE A 311 -12.52 0.31 43.58
CA PHE A 311 -13.95 0.58 43.34
C PHE A 311 -14.69 1.16 44.57
N LYS A 312 -14.21 0.92 45.79
CA LYS A 312 -14.82 1.42 47.04
C LYS A 312 -14.31 2.80 47.42
N SER A 313 -13.03 3.04 47.25
CA SER A 313 -12.46 4.39 47.15
C SER A 313 -12.44 4.74 45.68
N CYS A 314 -13.60 5.09 45.11
CA CYS A 314 -13.60 5.86 43.87
C CYS A 314 -12.75 7.11 44.17
N PRO A 315 -11.51 7.26 43.67
CA PRO A 315 -11.08 8.62 43.43
C PRO A 315 -12.17 9.15 42.50
N GLU A 316 -12.87 10.18 42.93
CA GLU A 316 -13.57 11.04 41.99
C GLU A 316 -12.44 11.60 41.12
N VAL A 317 -12.07 10.83 40.09
CA VAL A 317 -11.32 11.35 38.96
C VAL A 317 -12.35 12.26 38.33
N VAL A 318 -12.43 13.47 38.87
CA VAL A 318 -13.00 14.62 38.19
C VAL A 318 -12.13 14.71 36.95
N TYR A 319 -12.55 14.00 35.91
CA TYR A 319 -12.08 14.17 34.56
C TYR A 319 -12.41 15.64 34.27
N VAL A 320 -11.45 16.52 34.52
CA VAL A 320 -11.57 17.97 34.29
C VAL A 320 -11.98 18.21 32.82
N PHE A 321 -11.74 17.23 31.95
CA PHE A 321 -12.30 17.13 30.62
C PHE A 321 -13.11 15.84 30.50
N ARG A 322 -14.40 15.93 30.16
CA ARG A 322 -15.17 14.77 29.69
C ARG A 322 -14.31 14.01 28.67
N PRO A 323 -14.22 12.66 28.75
CA PRO A 323 -13.45 11.91 27.76
C PRO A 323 -13.94 12.31 26.37
N PHE A 324 -12.98 12.63 25.51
CA PHE A 324 -13.28 13.01 24.15
C PHE A 324 -14.03 11.86 23.47
N ARG A 325 -15.22 12.16 22.97
CA ARG A 325 -16.08 11.21 22.26
C ARG A 325 -16.30 11.74 20.87
N TRP A 326 -15.97 10.94 19.87
CA TRP A 326 -16.19 11.33 18.48
C TRP A 326 -17.68 11.57 18.21
N GLU A 327 -18.57 10.85 18.90
CA GLU A 327 -20.04 11.03 18.79
C GLU A 327 -20.57 12.38 19.32
N LEU A 328 -19.76 13.17 20.04
CA LEU A 328 -20.14 14.49 20.56
C LEU A 328 -19.71 15.64 19.64
N LEU A 329 -18.91 15.35 18.62
CA LEU A 329 -18.76 16.29 17.52
C LEU A 329 -20.05 16.24 16.69
N ASP A 330 -20.56 17.41 16.27
CA ASP A 330 -21.66 17.52 15.30
C ASP A 330 -21.29 16.97 13.90
N TYR A 331 -20.19 16.21 13.80
CA TYR A 331 -19.68 15.53 12.62
C TYR A 331 -19.88 14.03 12.80
N GLY A 332 -20.65 13.38 11.93
CA GLY A 332 -20.76 11.91 11.93
C GLY A 332 -22.16 11.33 11.85
N ALA A 333 -23.19 12.08 12.26
CA ALA A 333 -24.59 11.67 12.18
C ALA A 333 -25.37 12.58 11.21
N SER A 334 -25.19 12.35 9.90
CA SER A 334 -26.04 12.83 8.80
C SER A 334 -25.71 12.03 7.55
#